data_AF-A0A2M7BWN4-F1
#
_entry.id   AF-A0A2M7BWN4-F1
#
_cell.length_a   1.000
_cell.length_b   1.000
_cell.length_c   1.000
_cell.angle_alpha   90.00
_cell.angle_beta   90.00
_cell.angle_gamma   90.00
#
_symmetry.space_group_name_H-M   'P 1'
#
loop_
_entity.id
_entity.type
_entity.pdbx_description
1 polymer ?
#
loop_
_entity_poly.entity_id
_entity_poly.type
_entity_poly.pdbx_seq_one_letter_code
_entity_poly.pdbx_strand_id
1 'polypeptide(L)'
;MPNHIHGIIIIKNKKQIINVGTIHELSLQKEFISDWKQRRHMLLPIIIGFFKMNSSKSIHNLGLNSFQWQRSFYDHIIRNEKSLQKIRQYIQDNPKNWQTDRNNLSFKP
;
A
#
# COMPACT_ATOMS: atom_id res chain seq x y z
N MET A 1 -2.58 12.71 3.65
CA MET A 1 -1.93 13.65 4.59
C MET A 1 -0.72 14.25 3.90
N PRO A 2 -0.12 15.34 4.42
CA PRO A 2 1.02 16.00 3.77
C PRO A 2 2.24 15.09 3.53
N ASN A 3 2.46 14.06 4.36
CA ASN A 3 3.64 13.18 4.27
C ASN A 3 3.33 11.73 3.81
N HIS A 4 2.06 11.31 3.77
CA HIS A 4 1.69 9.96 3.34
C HIS A 4 0.24 9.88 2.83
N ILE A 5 -0.06 8.78 2.16
CA ILE A 5 -1.39 8.48 1.61
C ILE A 5 -1.90 7.16 2.17
N HIS A 6 -3.22 7.07 2.33
CA HIS A 6 -3.92 5.81 2.55
C HIS A 6 -4.89 5.58 1.39
N GLY A 7 -5.02 4.33 0.96
CA GLY A 7 -5.94 3.95 -0.10
C GLY A 7 -6.44 2.53 0.12
N ILE A 8 -7.60 2.24 -0.45
CA ILE A 8 -8.19 0.89 -0.48
C ILE A 8 -8.08 0.39 -1.92
N ILE A 9 -7.46 -0.77 -2.10
CA ILE A 9 -7.32 -1.42 -3.39
C ILE A 9 -8.21 -2.66 -3.40
N ILE A 10 -9.10 -2.77 -4.38
CA ILE A 10 -9.94 -3.95 -4.60
C ILE A 10 -9.44 -4.64 -5.86
N ILE A 11 -8.80 -5.80 -5.68
CA ILE A 11 -8.35 -6.64 -6.80
C ILE A 11 -9.45 -7.65 -7.08
N LYS A 12 -10.25 -7.39 -8.12
CA LYS A 12 -11.26 -8.34 -8.59
C LYS A 12 -10.59 -9.39 -9.46
N ASN A 13 -10.56 -10.64 -9.01
CA ASN A 13 -10.17 -11.74 -9.89
C ASN A 13 -11.35 -12.06 -10.83
N LYS A 14 -11.14 -11.97 -12.15
CA LYS A 14 -12.18 -12.33 -13.14
C LYS A 14 -12.48 -13.84 -13.13
N LYS A 15 -11.62 -14.67 -12.52
CA LYS A 15 -11.93 -16.06 -12.18
C LYS A 15 -12.34 -16.13 -10.72
N GLN A 16 -13.63 -16.41 -10.52
CA GLN A 16 -14.26 -16.62 -9.23
C GLN A 16 -13.66 -17.89 -8.59
N ILE A 17 -12.55 -17.77 -7.87
CA ILE A 17 -12.15 -18.78 -6.88
C ILE A 17 -12.52 -18.21 -5.53
N ILE A 18 -13.70 -18.62 -5.08
CA ILE A 18 -14.18 -18.45 -3.71
C ILE A 18 -13.35 -19.40 -2.87
N ASN A 19 -12.14 -18.99 -2.48
CA ASN A 19 -11.40 -19.60 -1.37
C ASN A 19 -10.37 -18.58 -0.88
N VAL A 20 -10.75 -17.87 0.19
CA VAL A 20 -9.77 -17.20 1.06
C VAL A 20 -9.10 -18.25 1.94
N GLY A 21 -8.29 -19.09 1.31
CA GLY A 21 -7.38 -20.04 1.95
C GLY A 21 -5.95 -19.69 1.59
N THR A 22 -5.01 -20.02 2.46
CA THR A 22 -3.56 -19.88 2.26
C THR A 22 -3.17 -20.62 0.98
N ILE A 23 -2.93 -19.89 -0.11
CA ILE A 23 -2.42 -20.47 -1.35
C ILE A 23 -0.93 -20.74 -1.13
N HIS A 24 -0.63 -21.95 -0.69
CA HIS A 24 0.69 -22.58 -0.78
C HIS A 24 1.88 -21.84 -0.12
N GLU A 25 1.86 -21.73 1.21
CA GLU A 25 3.13 -21.78 1.98
C GLU A 25 3.49 -23.25 2.22
N LEU A 26 3.86 -23.95 1.15
CA LEU A 26 4.71 -25.12 1.31
C LEU A 26 6.13 -24.60 1.51
N SER A 27 6.75 -25.00 2.61
CA SER A 27 8.19 -24.87 2.89
C SER A 27 9.00 -25.74 1.92
N LEU A 28 8.89 -25.51 0.61
CA LEU A 28 9.81 -26.10 -0.34
C LEU A 28 11.05 -25.22 -0.38
N GLN A 29 12.10 -25.66 0.31
CA GLN A 29 13.46 -25.20 0.09
C GLN A 29 13.76 -25.29 -1.41
N LYS A 30 13.71 -24.15 -2.11
CA LYS A 30 14.34 -23.98 -3.40
C LYS A 30 15.20 -22.73 -3.33
N GLU A 31 16.48 -23.00 -3.11
CA GLU A 31 17.65 -22.21 -3.48
C GLU A 31 17.33 -20.79 -3.91
N PHE A 32 17.55 -19.80 -3.04
CA PHE A 32 17.76 -18.38 -3.31
C PHE A 32 17.39 -17.91 -4.74
N ILE A 33 16.12 -18.05 -5.14
CA ILE A 33 15.61 -17.40 -6.33
C ILE A 33 15.45 -15.95 -5.92
N SER A 34 16.52 -15.18 -6.09
CA SER A 34 16.66 -13.76 -5.83
C SER A 34 15.31 -13.03 -5.72
N ASP A 35 14.98 -12.53 -4.53
CA ASP A 35 13.68 -11.95 -4.13
C ASP A 35 12.99 -11.06 -5.19
N TRP A 36 13.78 -10.40 -6.06
CA TRP A 36 13.26 -9.59 -7.15
C TRP A 36 12.48 -10.38 -8.22
N LYS A 37 12.83 -11.65 -8.49
CA LYS A 37 12.06 -12.52 -9.41
C LYS A 37 10.71 -12.94 -8.80
N GLN A 38 10.66 -13.16 -7.49
CA GLN A 38 9.40 -13.47 -6.80
C GLN A 38 8.48 -12.25 -6.73
N ARG A 39 9.02 -11.04 -6.50
CA ARG A 39 8.24 -9.78 -6.52
C ARG A 39 7.53 -9.52 -7.85
N ARG A 40 8.09 -9.99 -8.98
CA ARG A 40 7.46 -9.87 -10.32
C ARG A 40 6.22 -10.75 -10.50
N HIS A 41 5.94 -11.66 -9.56
CA HIS A 41 4.73 -12.48 -9.56
C HIS A 41 3.68 -12.01 -8.54
N MET A 42 3.98 -11.01 -7.70
CA MET A 42 3.05 -10.50 -6.69
C MET A 42 2.28 -9.29 -7.24
N LEU A 43 0.95 -9.42 -7.37
CA LEU A 43 0.09 -8.39 -7.94
C LEU A 43 0.15 -7.05 -7.17
N LEU A 44 0.09 -7.08 -5.85
CA LEU A 44 0.06 -5.86 -5.03
C LEU A 44 1.37 -5.04 -5.12
N PRO A 45 2.57 -5.61 -4.91
CA PRO A 45 3.84 -4.90 -5.12
C PRO A 45 4.00 -4.30 -6.52
N ILE A 46 3.51 -4.96 -7.57
CA ILE A 46 3.56 -4.44 -8.94
C ILE A 46 2.67 -3.19 -9.08
N ILE A 47 1.44 -3.25 -8.57
CA ILE A 47 0.50 -2.11 -8.59
C ILE A 47 1.09 -0.92 -7.84
N ILE A 48 1.64 -1.14 -6.63
CA ILE A 48 2.23 -0.07 -5.84
C ILE A 48 3.50 0.49 -6.48
N GLY A 49 4.35 -0.38 -7.07
CA GLY A 49 5.54 0.05 -7.79
C GLY A 49 5.20 0.95 -8.98
N PHE A 50 4.22 0.55 -9.78
CA PHE A 50 3.72 1.36 -10.91
C PHE A 50 3.15 2.69 -10.44
N PHE A 51 2.35 2.69 -9.37
CA PHE A 51 1.81 3.92 -8.78
C PHE A 51 2.91 4.88 -8.31
N LYS A 52 3.88 4.38 -7.53
CA LYS A 52 4.98 5.20 -7.01
C LYS A 52 5.85 5.76 -8.13
N MET A 53 6.16 4.94 -9.14
CA MET A 53 6.94 5.36 -10.30
C MET A 53 6.27 6.50 -11.07
N ASN A 54 5.00 6.33 -11.46
CA ASN A 54 4.30 7.34 -12.26
C ASN A 54 4.03 8.61 -11.47
N SER A 55 3.62 8.49 -10.20
CA SER A 55 3.42 9.66 -9.34
C SER A 55 4.72 10.44 -9.13
N SER A 56 5.85 9.77 -8.85
CA SER A 56 7.16 10.43 -8.74
C SER A 56 7.53 11.14 -10.04
N LYS A 57 7.38 10.48 -11.19
CA LYS A 57 7.67 11.10 -12.49
C LYS A 57 6.83 12.36 -12.72
N SER A 58 5.52 12.30 -12.47
CA SER A 58 4.63 13.46 -12.60
C SER A 58 5.01 14.59 -11.64
N ILE A 59 5.36 14.28 -10.39
CA ILE A 59 5.74 15.27 -9.37
C ILE A 59 7.09 15.93 -9.72
N HIS A 60 8.07 15.16 -10.18
CA HIS A 60 9.36 15.69 -10.64
C HIS A 60 9.19 16.57 -11.87
N ASN A 61 8.32 16.20 -12.81
CA ASN A 61 7.99 17.04 -13.96
C ASN A 61 7.34 18.38 -13.58
N LEU A 62 6.71 18.47 -12.40
CA LEU A 62 6.19 19.72 -11.84
C LEU A 62 7.25 20.56 -11.10
N GLY A 63 8.53 20.13 -11.13
CA GLY A 63 9.67 20.84 -10.53
C GLY A 63 9.98 20.45 -9.08
N LEU A 64 9.24 19.51 -8.49
CA LEU A 64 9.44 19.06 -7.10
C LEU A 64 10.48 17.93 -7.01
N ASN A 65 11.70 18.18 -7.48
CA ASN A 65 12.76 17.16 -7.64
C ASN A 65 13.22 16.49 -6.33
N SER A 66 13.00 17.13 -5.18
CA SER A 66 13.31 16.56 -3.87
C SER A 66 12.31 15.51 -3.40
N PHE A 67 11.14 15.40 -4.06
CA PHE A 67 10.11 14.43 -3.68
C PHE A 67 10.62 13.00 -3.80
N GLN A 68 10.39 12.21 -2.75
CA GLN A 68 10.67 10.79 -2.75
C GLN A 68 9.64 10.04 -1.91
N TRP A 69 9.29 8.83 -2.37
CA TRP A 69 8.52 7.91 -1.55
C TRP A 69 9.42 7.22 -0.53
N GLN A 70 8.92 7.03 0.70
CA GLN A 70 9.54 6.11 1.64
C GLN A 70 9.67 4.70 1.01
N ARG A 71 10.78 4.01 1.32
CA ARG A 71 10.98 2.61 0.94
C ARG A 71 9.87 1.73 1.52
N SER A 72 9.36 0.80 0.70
CA SER A 72 8.25 -0.11 1.05
C SER A 72 6.89 0.57 1.24
N PHE A 73 5.86 -0.20 1.58
CA PHE A 73 4.51 0.27 1.87
C PHE A 73 3.91 -0.61 2.97
N TYR A 74 2.92 -0.09 3.69
CA TYR A 74 2.12 -0.86 4.63
C TYR A 74 0.86 -1.37 3.94
N ASP A 75 0.52 -2.64 4.12
CA ASP A 75 -0.71 -3.25 3.63
C ASP A 75 -1.48 -3.97 4.75
N HIS A 76 -2.79 -4.06 4.57
CA HIS A 76 -3.70 -4.73 5.49
C HIS A 76 -4.86 -5.35 4.71
N ILE A 77 -5.10 -6.65 4.91
CA ILE A 77 -6.19 -7.38 4.25
C ILE A 77 -7.51 -7.11 4.98
N ILE A 78 -8.44 -6.46 4.29
CA ILE A 78 -9.80 -6.19 4.79
C ILE A 78 -10.69 -7.41 4.53
N ARG A 79 -11.11 -8.10 5.60
CA ARG A 79 -11.78 -9.41 5.50
C ARG A 79 -13.31 -9.37 5.66
N ASN A 80 -13.86 -8.26 6.15
CA ASN A 80 -15.29 -8.12 6.40
C ASN A 80 -15.78 -6.68 6.27
N GLU A 81 -17.08 -6.49 6.10
CA GLU A 81 -17.69 -5.17 5.89
C GLU A 81 -17.47 -4.23 7.08
N LYS A 82 -17.53 -4.74 8.31
CA LYS A 82 -17.28 -3.92 9.52
C LYS A 82 -15.88 -3.32 9.51
N SER A 83 -14.87 -4.10 9.13
CA SER A 83 -13.49 -3.62 8.99
C SER A 83 -13.34 -2.63 7.83
N LEU A 84 -14.05 -2.86 6.71
CA LEU A 84 -14.06 -1.95 5.58
C LEU A 84 -14.65 -0.58 5.95
N GLN A 85 -15.78 -0.56 6.66
CA GLN A 85 -16.42 0.66 7.13
C GLN A 85 -15.49 1.44 8.07
N LYS A 86 -14.85 0.75 9.03
CA LYS A 86 -13.88 1.39 9.94
C LYS A 86 -12.69 1.99 9.20
N ILE A 87 -12.14 1.29 8.21
CA ILE A 87 -10.99 1.80 7.44
C ILE A 87 -11.41 2.97 6.54
N ARG A 88 -12.60 2.92 5.93
CA ARG A 88 -13.16 4.06 5.18
C ARG A 88 -13.30 5.29 6.08
N GLN A 89 -13.87 5.12 7.27
CA GLN A 89 -14.03 6.19 8.26
C GLN A 89 -12.67 6.76 8.67
N TYR A 90 -11.71 5.88 8.99
CA TYR A 90 -10.33 6.27 9.30
C TYR A 90 -9.70 7.11 8.18
N ILE A 91 -9.82 6.69 6.91
CA ILE A 91 -9.25 7.44 5.77
C ILE A 91 -9.91 8.82 5.63
N GLN A 92 -11.22 8.92 5.85
CA GLN A 92 -11.96 10.19 5.77
C GLN A 92 -11.62 11.14 6.93
N ASP A 93 -11.43 10.61 8.13
CA ASP A 93 -11.19 11.42 9.33
C ASP A 93 -9.73 11.82 9.51
N ASN A 94 -8.79 11.05 8.96
CA ASN A 94 -7.36 11.31 9.11
C ASN A 94 -6.92 12.72 8.67
N PRO A 95 -7.34 13.23 7.49
CA PRO A 95 -7.01 14.60 7.10
C PRO A 95 -7.52 15.64 8.10
N LYS A 96 -8.68 15.41 8.74
CA LYS A 96 -9.26 16.33 9.74
C LYS A 96 -8.47 16.29 11.05
N ASN A 97 -8.04 15.09 11.45
CA ASN A 97 -7.33 14.85 12.71
C ASN A 97 -5.80 15.02 12.57
N TRP A 98 -5.31 15.42 11.39
CA TRP A 98 -3.88 15.49 11.10
C TRP A 98 -3.10 16.39 12.07
N GLN A 99 -3.69 17.51 12.49
CA GLN A 99 -3.04 18.47 13.38
C GLN A 99 -2.64 17.84 14.73
N THR A 100 -3.43 16.89 15.22
CA THR A 100 -3.21 16.17 16.48
C THR A 100 -2.64 14.76 16.27
N ASP A 101 -2.30 14.39 15.04
CA ASP A 101 -1.84 13.04 14.72
C ASP A 101 -0.39 12.82 15.18
N ARG A 102 -0.12 11.67 15.78
CA ARG A 102 1.23 11.30 16.27
C ARG A 102 2.30 11.28 15.17
N ASN A 103 1.90 11.10 13.91
CA ASN A 103 2.82 11.09 12.76
C ASN A 103 3.03 12.49 12.17
N ASN A 104 2.39 13.52 12.75
CA ASN A 104 2.63 14.90 12.40
C ASN A 104 3.89 15.40 13.13
N LEU A 105 5.02 15.41 12.42
CA LEU A 105 6.32 15.87 12.94
C LEU A 105 6.38 17.37 13.25
N SER A 106 5.37 18.15 12.86
CA SER A 106 5.25 19.56 13.23
C SER A 106 4.59 19.78 14.60
N PHE A 107 4.05 18.72 15.22
CA PHE A 107 3.55 18.77 16.58
C PHE A 107 4.73 18.79 17.55
N LYS A 108 5.06 19.97 18.08
CA LYS A 108 5.86 20.10 19.31
C LYS A 108 4.88 20.01 20.49
N PRO A 109 5.08 19.09 21.44
CA PRO A 109 4.24 18.99 22.64
C PRO A 109 4.35 20.24 23.52
#